data_AF-A0A939YM77-F1
#
_entry.id   AF-A0A939YM77-F1
#
_cell.length_a   1.000
_cell.length_b   1.000
_cell.length_c   1.000
_cell.angle_alpha   90.00
_cell.angle_beta   90.00
_cell.angle_gamma   90.00
#
_symmetry.space_group_name_H-M   'P 1'
#
loop_
_entity.id
_entity.type
_entity.pdbx_description
1 polymer ?
#
loop_
_entity_poly.entity_id
_entity_poly.type
_entity_poly.pdbx_seq_one_letter_code
_entity_poly.pdbx_strand_id
1 'polypeptide(L)'
;MSFFITESQRKQRGGSCYFEFQRGQKDINYKFVCWREDSLLLHMDIVDEIALYKIVPDFQYYGETIIDKEKWSIIQNNVKKQGSKAIEVIDELSSWVEENFKEYDYFVIVGI
;
A
#
# COMPACT_ATOMS: atom_id res chain seq x y z
N MET A 1 1.27 -6.81 -12.93
CA MET A 1 1.00 -6.82 -11.49
C MET A 1 0.31 -8.12 -11.17
N SER A 2 0.95 -8.94 -10.33
CA SER A 2 0.48 -10.28 -9.92
C SER A 2 -0.35 -10.20 -8.65
N PHE A 3 0.01 -9.29 -7.72
CA PHE A 3 -0.65 -9.18 -6.41
C PHE A 3 -1.61 -8.01 -6.32
N PHE A 4 -1.23 -6.87 -6.90
CA PHE A 4 -2.05 -5.66 -6.82
C PHE A 4 -3.01 -5.54 -8.00
N ILE A 5 -4.13 -4.90 -7.73
CA ILE A 5 -5.09 -4.49 -8.74
C ILE A 5 -5.37 -3.00 -8.66
N THR A 6 -5.88 -2.42 -9.74
CA THR A 6 -6.37 -1.04 -9.76
C THR A 6 -7.81 -0.96 -9.28
N GLU A 7 -8.27 0.24 -8.93
CA GLU A 7 -9.66 0.48 -8.58
C GLU A 7 -10.65 0.06 -9.68
N SER A 8 -10.30 0.28 -10.96
CA SER A 8 -11.12 -0.17 -12.09
C SER A 8 -11.30 -1.70 -12.11
N GLN A 9 -10.23 -2.45 -11.82
CA GLN A 9 -10.28 -3.91 -11.72
C GLN A 9 -11.09 -4.36 -10.49
N ARG A 10 -10.98 -3.67 -9.35
CA ARG A 10 -11.79 -3.96 -8.17
C ARG A 10 -13.28 -3.79 -8.45
N LYS A 11 -13.68 -2.69 -9.09
CA LYS A 11 -15.07 -2.43 -9.51
C LYS A 11 -15.63 -3.55 -10.40
N GLN A 12 -14.84 -4.02 -11.36
CA GLN A 12 -15.25 -5.13 -12.24
C GLN A 12 -15.44 -6.46 -11.48
N ARG A 13 -14.65 -6.70 -10.44
CA ARG A 13 -14.73 -7.91 -9.60
C ARG A 13 -15.79 -7.81 -8.50
N GLY A 14 -16.23 -6.61 -8.13
CA GLY A 14 -17.25 -6.37 -7.11
C GLY A 14 -16.80 -6.62 -5.66
N GLY A 15 -15.49 -6.71 -5.40
CA GLY A 15 -14.96 -6.97 -4.04
C GLY A 15 -14.65 -5.70 -3.25
N SER A 16 -14.72 -5.79 -1.92
CA SER A 16 -14.37 -4.69 -0.99
C SER A 16 -13.25 -5.03 0.00
N CYS A 17 -12.80 -6.28 0.08
CA CYS A 17 -11.79 -6.73 1.06
C CYS A 17 -10.35 -6.43 0.58
N TYR A 18 -10.02 -5.16 0.45
CA TYR A 18 -8.71 -4.71 -0.01
C TYR A 18 -8.17 -3.62 0.90
N PHE A 19 -6.86 -3.66 1.14
CA PHE A 19 -6.11 -2.51 1.59
C PHE A 19 -5.79 -1.62 0.39
N GLU A 20 -5.98 -0.31 0.56
CA GLU A 20 -5.76 0.67 -0.48
C GLU A 20 -4.44 1.41 -0.25
N PHE A 21 -3.60 1.47 -1.29
CA PHE A 21 -2.35 2.20 -1.32
C PHE A 21 -2.59 3.47 -2.15
N GLN A 22 -2.78 4.58 -1.45
CA GLN A 22 -3.05 5.89 -2.03
C GLN A 22 -1.77 6.68 -2.20
N ARG A 23 -1.63 7.39 -3.34
CA ARG A 23 -0.55 8.36 -3.51
C ARG A 23 -0.65 9.48 -2.47
N GLY A 24 0.48 10.10 -2.16
CA GLY A 24 0.52 11.29 -1.32
C GLY A 24 -0.34 12.42 -1.89
N GLN A 25 -0.61 13.43 -1.08
CA GLN A 25 -1.43 14.57 -1.49
C GLN A 25 -0.66 15.89 -1.39
N LYS A 26 -0.97 16.79 -2.32
CA LYS A 26 -0.43 18.17 -2.38
C LYS A 26 -1.32 19.21 -1.69
N ASP A 27 -2.59 18.90 -1.42
CA ASP A 27 -3.58 19.89 -0.96
C ASP A 27 -3.61 20.02 0.58
N ILE A 28 -3.72 21.25 1.06
CA ILE A 28 -3.90 21.60 2.49
C ILE A 28 -5.29 21.17 3.01
N ASN A 29 -6.25 20.92 2.12
CA ASN A 29 -7.60 20.45 2.44
C ASN A 29 -7.77 18.95 2.18
N TYR A 30 -6.87 18.13 2.73
CA TYR A 30 -6.97 16.68 2.71
C TYR A 30 -8.39 16.23 3.06
N LYS A 31 -9.06 15.56 2.12
CA LYS A 31 -10.29 14.82 2.41
C LYS A 31 -10.01 13.35 2.19
N PHE A 32 -10.25 12.57 3.24
CA PHE A 32 -10.23 11.13 3.16
C PHE A 32 -11.27 10.68 2.13
N VAL A 33 -10.80 10.01 1.10
CA VAL A 33 -11.62 9.42 0.03
C VAL A 33 -11.01 8.06 -0.27
N CYS A 34 -11.79 7.01 -0.04
CA CYS A 34 -11.42 5.65 -0.41
C CYS A 34 -11.55 5.44 -1.93
N TRP A 35 -10.83 4.45 -2.42
CA TRP A 35 -10.97 3.91 -3.77
C TRP A 35 -10.63 4.92 -4.87
N ARG A 36 -9.46 5.56 -4.75
CA ARG A 36 -8.97 6.51 -5.75
C ARG A 36 -8.56 5.80 -7.02
N GLU A 37 -8.71 6.49 -8.14
CA GLU A 37 -8.44 5.90 -9.45
C GLU A 37 -6.96 5.54 -9.65
N ASP A 38 -6.06 6.25 -8.98
CA ASP A 38 -4.61 6.05 -9.02
C ASP A 38 -4.08 5.13 -7.90
N SER A 39 -4.97 4.59 -7.06
CA SER A 39 -4.61 3.67 -5.99
C SER A 39 -4.27 2.28 -6.51
N LEU A 40 -3.36 1.63 -5.78
CA LEU A 40 -3.17 0.18 -5.86
C LEU A 40 -3.90 -0.50 -4.71
N LEU A 41 -4.40 -1.70 -4.97
CA LEU A 41 -5.22 -2.44 -4.03
C LEU A 41 -4.63 -3.82 -3.81
N LEU A 42 -4.44 -4.19 -2.54
CA LEU A 42 -3.94 -5.50 -2.13
C LEU A 42 -5.03 -6.24 -1.36
N HIS A 43 -5.35 -7.46 -1.76
CA HIS A 43 -6.40 -8.24 -1.10
C HIS A 43 -6.01 -8.55 0.36
N MET A 44 -6.99 -8.50 1.27
CA MET A 44 -6.80 -8.74 2.71
C MET A 44 -6.10 -10.09 2.99
N ASP A 45 -6.52 -11.16 2.32
CA ASP A 45 -5.87 -12.48 2.47
C ASP A 45 -4.35 -12.42 2.23
N ILE A 46 -3.89 -11.62 1.26
CA ILE A 46 -2.45 -11.48 0.99
C ILE A 46 -1.78 -10.68 2.10
N VAL A 47 -2.42 -9.62 2.59
CA VAL A 47 -1.94 -8.80 3.71
C VAL A 47 -1.73 -9.65 4.97
N ASP A 48 -2.69 -10.50 5.28
CA ASP A 48 -2.65 -11.40 6.43
C ASP A 48 -1.60 -12.50 6.23
N GLU A 49 -1.53 -13.09 5.05
CA GLU A 49 -0.60 -14.17 4.70
C GLU A 49 0.87 -13.72 4.79
N ILE A 50 1.19 -12.52 4.30
CA ILE A 50 2.55 -11.97 4.39
C ILE A 50 2.82 -11.29 5.74
N ALA A 51 1.83 -11.26 6.63
CA ALA A 51 1.87 -10.55 7.90
C ALA A 51 2.38 -9.11 7.75
N LEU A 52 1.77 -8.33 6.86
CA LEU A 52 2.21 -6.98 6.50
C LEU A 52 2.41 -6.07 7.73
N TYR A 53 1.59 -6.26 8.76
CA TYR A 53 1.69 -5.57 10.06
C TYR A 53 3.03 -5.76 10.79
N LYS A 54 3.82 -6.80 10.47
CA LYS A 54 5.19 -6.99 10.98
C LYS A 54 6.25 -6.30 10.12
N ILE A 55 5.91 -5.96 8.88
CA ILE A 55 6.81 -5.38 7.90
C ILE A 55 6.71 -3.84 7.96
N VAL A 56 5.49 -3.34 8.03
CA VAL A 56 5.18 -1.91 8.00
C VAL A 56 5.20 -1.33 9.42
N PRO A 57 6.03 -0.29 9.69
CA PRO A 57 6.04 0.38 10.98
C PRO A 57 4.72 1.14 11.22
N ASP A 58 4.24 1.13 12.47
CA ASP A 58 3.00 1.79 12.91
C ASP A 58 1.73 1.35 12.16
N PHE A 59 1.75 0.17 11.56
CA PHE A 59 0.67 -0.32 10.70
C PHE A 59 -0.69 -0.29 11.41
N GLN A 60 -1.62 0.49 10.85
CA GLN A 60 -3.01 0.53 11.24
C GLN A 60 -3.79 -0.45 10.37
N TYR A 61 -4.28 -1.53 10.99
CA TYR A 61 -5.13 -2.49 10.29
C TYR A 61 -6.48 -1.87 9.88
N TYR A 62 -6.97 -0.92 10.67
CA TYR A 62 -8.14 -0.10 10.38
C TYR A 62 -7.74 1.37 10.48
N GLY A 63 -7.95 2.13 9.41
CA GLY A 63 -7.52 3.53 9.29
C GLY A 63 -6.30 3.69 8.39
N GLU A 64 -5.57 4.78 8.61
CA GLU A 64 -4.53 5.26 7.72
C GLU A 64 -3.14 5.02 8.30
N THR A 65 -2.23 4.49 7.48
CA THR A 65 -0.81 4.38 7.79
C THR A 65 -0.02 5.22 6.79
N ILE A 66 0.58 6.31 7.26
CA ILE A 66 1.41 7.19 6.44
C ILE A 66 2.83 6.64 6.35
N ILE A 67 3.32 6.49 5.11
CA ILE A 67 4.64 5.97 4.80
C ILE A 67 5.44 7.02 4.04
N ASP A 68 6.42 7.61 4.70
CA ASP A 68 7.43 8.46 4.07
C ASP A 68 8.63 7.65 3.57
N LYS A 69 9.64 8.33 3.06
CA LYS A 69 10.88 7.73 2.55
C LYS A 69 11.66 6.95 3.63
N GLU A 70 11.64 7.40 4.88
CA GLU A 70 12.33 6.72 5.99
C GLU A 70 11.62 5.41 6.32
N LYS A 71 10.29 5.46 6.53
CA LYS A 71 9.46 4.27 6.76
C LYS A 71 9.53 3.29 5.59
N TRP A 72 9.61 3.78 4.36
CA TRP A 72 9.80 2.92 3.19
C TRP A 72 11.13 2.16 3.25
N SER A 73 12.23 2.81 3.62
CA SER A 73 13.52 2.13 3.80
C SER A 73 13.46 1.05 4.88
N ILE A 74 12.72 1.32 5.97
CA ILE A 74 12.49 0.33 7.04
C ILE A 74 11.70 -0.87 6.50
N ILE A 75 10.64 -0.66 5.72
CA ILE A 75 9.84 -1.71 5.07
C ILE A 75 10.75 -2.60 4.20
N GLN A 76 11.57 -1.98 3.34
CA GLN A 76 12.51 -2.70 2.47
C GLN A 76 13.54 -3.53 3.24
N ASN A 77 13.89 -3.14 4.47
CA ASN A 77 14.79 -3.92 5.33
C ASN A 77 14.06 -5.01 6.12
N ASN A 78 12.83 -4.75 6.56
CA ASN A 78 12.02 -5.72 7.29
C ASN A 78 11.60 -6.88 6.39
N VAL A 79 11.25 -6.62 5.12
CA VAL A 79 10.79 -7.66 4.19
C VAL A 79 11.88 -8.71 3.90
N LYS A 80 13.16 -8.32 3.94
CA LYS A 80 14.30 -9.25 3.75
C LYS A 80 14.37 -10.37 4.80
N LYS A 81 13.68 -10.21 5.93
CA LYS A 81 13.59 -11.19 7.01
C LYS A 81 12.34 -12.08 6.91
N GLN A 82 11.52 -11.89 5.87
CA GLN A 82 10.25 -12.59 5.67
C GLN A 82 10.37 -13.65 4.56
N GLY A 83 9.28 -14.38 4.31
CA GLY A 83 9.20 -15.36 3.23
C GLY A 83 9.20 -14.73 1.83
N SER A 84 9.45 -15.54 0.80
CA SER A 84 9.58 -15.10 -0.60
C SER A 84 8.37 -14.30 -1.10
N LYS A 85 7.15 -14.73 -0.74
CA LYS A 85 5.93 -14.04 -1.14
C LYS A 85 5.87 -12.58 -0.64
N ALA A 86 6.34 -12.32 0.57
CA ALA A 86 6.39 -10.95 1.10
C ALA A 86 7.36 -10.09 0.29
N ILE A 87 8.53 -10.65 -0.06
CA ILE A 87 9.53 -9.99 -0.90
C ILE A 87 8.93 -9.67 -2.27
N GLU A 88 8.30 -10.64 -2.93
CA GLU A 88 7.68 -10.45 -4.25
C GLU A 88 6.59 -9.37 -4.24
N VAL A 89 5.76 -9.33 -3.19
CA VAL A 89 4.72 -8.29 -3.03
C VAL A 89 5.35 -6.90 -2.88
N ILE A 90 6.37 -6.75 -2.04
CA ILE A 90 7.03 -5.46 -1.82
C ILE A 90 7.86 -5.02 -3.04
N ASP A 91 8.48 -5.95 -3.74
CA ASP A 91 9.21 -5.68 -4.98
C ASP A 91 8.25 -5.19 -6.08
N GLU A 92 7.08 -5.83 -6.23
CA GLU A 92 6.05 -5.37 -7.18
C GLU A 92 5.52 -3.97 -6.83
N LEU A 93 5.38 -3.66 -5.54
CA LEU A 93 4.94 -2.34 -5.07
C LEU A 93 5.99 -1.24 -5.33
N SER A 94 7.28 -1.61 -5.35
CA SER A 94 8.40 -0.65 -5.36
C SER A 94 8.35 0.33 -6.52
N SER A 95 8.03 -0.13 -7.73
CA SER A 95 7.93 0.74 -8.91
C SER A 95 6.87 1.83 -8.74
N TRP A 96 5.73 1.52 -8.13
CA TRP A 96 4.68 2.51 -7.89
C TRP A 96 5.07 3.51 -6.79
N VAL A 97 5.77 3.04 -5.75
CA VAL A 97 6.29 3.89 -4.67
C VAL A 97 7.35 4.87 -5.16
N GLU A 98 8.26 4.41 -6.03
CA GLU A 98 9.27 5.26 -6.66
C GLU A 98 8.64 6.37 -7.49
N GLU A 99 7.63 6.06 -8.30
CA GLU A 99 6.88 7.08 -9.05
C GLU A 99 6.14 8.05 -8.12
N ASN A 100 5.53 7.57 -7.04
CA ASN A 100 4.92 8.44 -6.03
C ASN A 100 5.96 9.40 -5.42
N PHE A 101 7.15 8.91 -5.07
CA PHE A 101 8.20 9.72 -4.45
C PHE A 101 8.87 10.75 -5.35
N LYS A 102 8.60 10.72 -6.67
CA LYS A 102 8.97 11.82 -7.58
C LYS A 102 8.10 13.06 -7.39
N GLU A 103 6.88 12.88 -6.90
CA GLU A 103 5.89 13.96 -6.78
C GLU A 103 5.48 14.29 -5.35
N TYR A 104 5.55 13.32 -4.44
CA TYR A 104 5.07 13.40 -3.07
C TYR A 104 6.14 12.87 -2.10
N ASP A 105 6.12 13.30 -0.84
CA ASP A 105 7.09 12.81 0.16
C ASP A 105 6.57 11.62 0.98
N TYR A 106 5.32 11.21 0.76
CA TYR A 106 4.68 10.08 1.43
C TYR A 106 3.66 9.40 0.52
N PHE A 107 3.22 8.21 0.92
CA PHE A 107 1.99 7.56 0.46
C PHE A 107 1.21 7.05 1.68
N VAL A 108 -0.02 6.59 1.48
CA VAL A 108 -0.90 6.13 2.57
C VAL A 108 -1.39 4.72 2.29
N ILE A 109 -1.33 3.86 3.30
CA ILE A 109 -2.01 2.56 3.30
C ILE A 109 -3.29 2.71 4.11
N VAL A 110 -4.43 2.36 3.53
CA VAL A 110 -5.75 2.48 4.15
C VAL A 110 -6.35 1.09 4.34
N GLY A 111 -6.66 0.76 5.60
CA GLY A 111 -7.49 -0.39 5.96
C GLY A 111 -8.91 0.07 6.31
N ILE A 112 -9.92 -0.63 5.79
CA ILE A 112 -11.36 -0.29 5.91
C ILE A 112 -12.11 -1.48 6.48
#